data_AF-V5H5C0-F1
#
_entry.id   AF-V5H5C0-F1
#
_cell.length_a   1.000
_cell.length_b   1.000
_cell.length_c   1.000
_cell.angle_alpha   90.00
_cell.angle_beta   90.00
_cell.angle_gamma   90.00
#
_symmetry.space_group_name_H-M   'P 1'
#
loop_
_entity.id
_entity.type
_entity.pdbx_description
1 polymer ?
#
loop_
_entity_poly.entity_id
_entity_poly.type
_entity_poly.pdbx_seq_one_letter_code
_entity_poly.pdbx_strand_id
1 'polypeptide(L)'
;MEVVSCLILLCVLVGYADAQLGEKRIDEYSDYWDYQDIRKALNNSDRISWMIYRTYSKDGGGSRHLCVYANVTGIGAVYTFEQGYIVSKGEQNTDGEGTFILRIHTKPINPIQN
;
A
#
# COMPACT_ATOMS: atom_id res chain seq x y z
N MET A 1 -20.31 -45.19 24.84
CA MET A 1 -19.67 -43.87 24.99
C MET A 1 -18.47 -43.73 24.04
N GLU A 2 -18.62 -44.08 22.76
CA GLU A 2 -17.52 -43.97 21.78
C GLU A 2 -17.68 -42.77 20.84
N VAL A 3 -18.93 -42.40 20.54
CA VAL A 3 -19.27 -41.33 19.59
C VAL A 3 -18.86 -39.94 20.10
N VAL A 4 -18.94 -39.71 21.42
CA VAL A 4 -18.59 -38.43 22.05
C VAL A 4 -17.08 -38.18 22.00
N SER A 5 -16.26 -39.24 22.08
CA SER A 5 -14.79 -39.14 22.04
C SER A 5 -14.29 -38.75 20.64
N CYS A 6 -14.92 -39.29 19.60
CA CYS A 6 -14.56 -39.02 18.21
C CYS A 6 -14.82 -37.56 17.80
N LEU A 7 -15.95 -36.97 18.23
CA LEU A 7 -16.27 -35.57 17.97
C LEU A 7 -15.26 -34.60 18.61
N ILE A 8 -14.81 -34.89 19.84
CA ILE A 8 -13.83 -34.06 20.55
C ILE A 8 -12.46 -34.13 19.86
N LEU A 9 -12.04 -35.33 19.44
CA LEU A 9 -10.80 -35.54 18.67
C LEU A 9 -10.82 -34.82 17.32
N LEU A 10 -11.95 -34.84 16.60
CA LEU A 10 -12.12 -34.10 15.35
C LEU A 10 -12.08 -32.58 15.57
N CYS A 11 -12.69 -32.07 16.64
CA CYS A 11 -12.63 -30.64 16.99
C CYS A 11 -11.20 -30.19 17.32
N VAL A 12 -10.42 -31.01 18.04
CA VAL A 12 -9.02 -30.71 18.35
C VAL A 12 -8.14 -30.75 17.10
N LEU A 13 -8.38 -31.69 16.18
CA LEU A 13 -7.66 -31.76 14.90
C LEU A 13 -7.98 -30.56 13.98
N VAL A 14 -9.23 -30.08 13.96
CA VAL A 14 -9.63 -28.87 13.25
C VAL A 14 -8.98 -27.60 13.84
N GLY A 15 -8.78 -27.55 15.15
CA GLY A 15 -8.05 -26.45 15.81
C GLY A 15 -6.52 -26.51 15.63
N TYR A 16 -5.96 -27.69 15.33
CA TYR A 16 -4.53 -27.91 15.11
C TYR A 16 -4.11 -27.78 13.64
N ALA A 17 -5.06 -27.95 12.70
CA ALA A 17 -4.91 -27.43 11.36
C ALA A 17 -4.84 -25.90 11.50
N ASP A 18 -3.64 -25.33 11.35
CA ASP A 18 -3.33 -23.91 11.33
C ASP A 18 -4.25 -23.19 10.33
N ALA A 19 -5.46 -22.89 10.78
CA ALA A 19 -6.42 -22.10 10.04
C ALA A 19 -5.94 -20.67 10.15
N GLN A 20 -4.98 -20.30 9.29
CA GLN A 20 -4.84 -18.94 8.83
C GLN A 20 -6.11 -18.63 8.02
N LEU A 21 -7.20 -18.39 8.74
CA LEU A 21 -8.54 -18.21 8.19
C LEU A 21 -8.61 -16.81 7.56
N GLY A 22 -8.04 -16.67 6.37
CA GLY A 22 -8.00 -15.44 5.60
C GLY A 22 -6.93 -15.48 4.51
N GLU A 23 -7.23 -14.87 3.37
CA GLU A 23 -6.20 -14.58 2.37
C GLU A 23 -5.16 -13.66 3.00
N LYS A 24 -3.91 -14.13 3.09
CA LYS A 24 -2.81 -13.27 3.52
C LYS A 24 -2.56 -12.21 2.47
N ARG A 25 -2.50 -10.95 2.88
CA ARG A 25 -2.18 -9.83 2.00
C ARG A 25 -0.67 -9.58 1.99
N ILE A 26 -0.17 -8.91 0.96
CA ILE A 26 1.28 -8.68 0.78
C ILE A 26 1.95 -8.04 2.01
N ASP A 27 1.22 -7.24 2.79
CA ASP A 27 1.66 -6.58 4.02
C ASP A 27 1.79 -7.53 5.24
N GLU A 28 1.32 -8.77 5.11
CA GLU A 28 1.34 -9.77 6.18
C GLU A 28 2.42 -10.84 5.98
N TYR A 29 3.07 -10.87 4.81
CA TYR A 29 4.17 -11.79 4.53
C TYR A 29 5.52 -11.19 4.96
N SER A 30 6.22 -11.88 5.87
CA SER A 30 7.51 -11.46 6.42
C SER A 30 8.57 -11.19 5.35
N ASP A 31 8.58 -12.00 4.29
CA ASP A 31 9.53 -11.90 3.20
C ASP A 31 9.42 -10.56 2.43
N TYR A 32 8.30 -9.84 2.61
CA TYR A 32 8.05 -8.56 1.98
C TYR A 32 8.29 -7.34 2.89
N TRP A 33 8.50 -7.53 4.20
CA TRP A 33 8.60 -6.42 5.15
C TRP A 33 9.74 -5.44 4.83
N ASP A 34 10.90 -5.96 4.40
CA ASP A 34 12.05 -5.13 4.04
C ASP A 34 11.81 -4.26 2.79
N TYR A 35 10.82 -4.61 1.97
CA TYR A 35 10.43 -3.88 0.76
C TYR A 35 9.26 -2.92 0.99
N GLN A 36 8.72 -2.87 2.20
CA GLN A 36 7.53 -2.07 2.56
C GLN A 36 7.86 -0.86 3.45
N ASP A 37 9.15 -0.53 3.65
CA ASP A 37 9.56 0.67 4.37
C ASP A 37 9.35 1.95 3.53
N ILE A 38 8.21 2.60 3.78
CA ILE A 38 7.87 3.87 3.14
C ILE A 38 8.86 4.99 3.47
N ARG A 39 9.51 4.98 4.64
CA ARG A 39 10.49 6.02 5.00
C ARG A 39 11.73 5.89 4.13
N LYS A 40 12.18 4.66 3.90
CA LYS A 40 13.28 4.34 2.99
C LYS A 40 12.92 4.72 1.55
N ALA A 41 11.71 4.41 1.09
CA ALA A 41 11.24 4.79 -0.23
C ALA A 41 11.21 6.31 -0.45
N LEU A 42 10.77 7.08 0.55
CA LEU A 42 10.67 8.54 0.48
C LEU A 42 11.99 9.28 0.73
N ASN A 43 12.94 8.66 1.44
CA ASN A 43 14.25 9.22 1.72
C ASN A 43 15.32 8.70 0.73
N ASN A 44 14.97 8.68 -0.56
CA ASN A 44 15.90 8.32 -1.62
C ASN A 44 16.48 9.60 -2.28
N SER A 45 17.53 9.44 -3.10
CA SER A 45 18.22 10.58 -3.75
C SER A 45 17.34 11.31 -4.76
N ASP A 46 16.46 10.58 -5.43
CA ASP A 46 15.47 11.14 -6.35
C ASP A 46 14.19 11.52 -5.59
N ARG A 47 13.95 12.82 -5.54
CA ARG A 47 12.80 13.38 -4.82
C ARG A 47 11.54 13.36 -5.67
N ILE A 48 11.65 13.11 -6.98
CA ILE A 48 10.53 13.14 -7.92
C ILE A 48 10.22 11.72 -8.38
N SER A 49 9.00 11.26 -8.11
CA SER A 49 8.50 9.97 -8.56
C SER A 49 7.38 10.14 -9.58
N TRP A 50 7.49 9.44 -10.71
CA TRP A 50 6.49 9.46 -11.78
C TRP A 50 5.58 8.25 -11.72
N MET A 51 4.27 8.44 -11.92
CA MET A 51 3.32 7.35 -12.04
C MET A 51 3.27 6.84 -13.48
N ILE A 52 4.07 5.82 -13.76
CA ILE A 52 4.16 5.21 -15.10
C ILE A 52 2.99 4.25 -15.38
N TYR A 53 2.58 3.48 -14.37
CA TYR A 53 1.52 2.49 -14.49
C TYR A 53 0.51 2.61 -13.34
N ARG A 54 -0.78 2.42 -13.67
CA ARG A 54 -1.87 2.24 -12.71
C ARG A 54 -2.96 1.38 -13.34
N THR A 55 -3.66 0.59 -12.54
CA THR A 55 -4.74 -0.29 -13.00
C THR A 55 -6.11 0.36 -12.96
N TYR A 56 -6.32 1.36 -12.10
CA TYR A 56 -7.57 2.11 -12.07
C TYR A 56 -7.55 3.21 -13.14
N SER A 57 -8.65 3.32 -13.86
CA SER A 57 -8.89 4.46 -14.74
C SER A 57 -9.39 5.63 -13.89
N LYS A 58 -8.68 6.76 -13.93
CA LYS A 58 -9.23 8.05 -13.47
C LYS A 58 -9.98 8.75 -14.62
N ASP A 59 -10.21 8.05 -15.74
CA ASP A 59 -10.90 8.56 -16.91
C ASP A 59 -12.41 8.59 -16.62
N GLY A 60 -12.84 9.63 -15.90
CA GLY A 60 -14.25 9.92 -15.65
C GLY A 60 -14.70 11.12 -16.48
N GLY A 61 -15.87 11.04 -17.14
CA GLY A 61 -16.42 12.17 -17.89
C GLY A 61 -15.56 12.66 -19.07
N GLY A 62 -14.75 11.78 -19.67
CA GLY A 62 -13.92 12.10 -20.84
C GLY A 62 -12.57 12.77 -20.53
N SER A 63 -12.19 12.92 -19.26
CA SER A 63 -10.90 13.51 -18.88
C SER A 63 -9.89 12.48 -18.41
N ARG A 64 -8.70 12.43 -19.00
CA ARG A 64 -7.59 11.53 -18.63
C ARG A 64 -6.51 12.26 -17.85
N HIS A 65 -6.05 11.66 -16.75
CA HIS A 65 -4.92 12.19 -15.98
C HIS A 65 -3.60 11.60 -16.50
N LEU A 66 -2.73 12.44 -17.06
CA LEU A 66 -1.44 12.11 -17.65
C LEU A 66 -0.29 12.74 -16.84
N CYS A 67 0.94 12.29 -17.08
CA CYS A 67 2.17 12.90 -16.54
C CYS A 67 2.11 13.15 -15.03
N VAL A 68 1.52 12.20 -14.29
CA VAL A 68 1.33 12.35 -12.84
C VAL A 68 2.67 12.14 -12.16
N TYR A 69 3.08 13.08 -11.32
CA TYR A 69 4.30 12.98 -10.52
C TYR A 69 4.06 13.44 -9.08
N ALA A 70 4.97 13.07 -8.19
CA ALA A 70 5.04 13.60 -6.83
C ALA A 70 6.50 13.97 -6.51
N ASN A 71 6.72 15.17 -6.01
CA ASN A 71 7.99 15.71 -5.56
C ASN A 71 7.99 15.83 -4.04
N VAL A 72 8.92 15.17 -3.35
CA VAL A 72 9.07 15.25 -1.89
C VAL A 72 9.79 16.55 -1.52
N THR A 73 9.05 17.53 -1.02
CA THR A 73 9.58 18.85 -0.64
C THR A 73 9.96 18.94 0.84
N GLY A 74 9.43 18.07 1.69
CA GLY A 74 9.74 18.02 3.13
C GLY A 74 9.79 16.60 3.68
N ILE A 75 10.79 16.33 4.52
CA ILE A 75 10.95 15.06 5.26
C ILE A 75 11.12 15.37 6.75
N GLY A 76 10.41 14.66 7.61
CA GLY A 76 10.48 14.83 9.06
C GLY A 76 9.35 14.09 9.78
N ALA A 77 8.77 14.71 10.81
CA ALA A 77 7.59 14.18 11.49
C ALA A 77 6.36 14.06 10.57
N VAL A 78 6.33 14.88 9.53
CA VAL A 78 5.39 14.82 8.41
C VAL A 78 6.18 14.91 7.11
N TYR A 79 5.65 14.29 6.06
CA TYR A 79 6.19 14.40 4.71
C TYR A 79 5.32 15.37 3.91
N THR A 80 5.96 16.26 3.17
CA THR A 80 5.27 17.22 2.30
C THR A 80 5.62 16.91 0.85
N PHE A 81 4.59 16.96 0.01
CA PHE A 81 4.69 16.65 -1.40
C PHE A 81 4.06 17.77 -2.22
N GLU A 82 4.67 18.03 -3.36
CA GLU A 82 4.00 18.68 -4.49
C GLU A 82 3.64 17.59 -5.48
N GLN A 83 2.37 17.50 -5.85
CA GLN A 83 1.91 16.61 -6.90
C GLN A 83 1.50 17.46 -8.10
N GLY A 84 1.94 17.04 -9.29
CA GLY A 84 1.47 17.60 -10.55
C GLY A 84 0.91 16.52 -11.46
N TYR A 85 0.04 16.95 -12.38
CA TYR A 85 -0.54 16.11 -13.43
C TYR A 85 -1.13 16.95 -14.55
N ILE A 86 -1.32 16.34 -15.72
CA ILE A 86 -2.05 16.93 -16.85
C ILE A 86 -3.44 16.30 -16.88
N VAL A 87 -4.48 17.12 -17.04
CA VAL A 87 -5.82 16.66 -17.40
C VAL A 87 -6.03 16.87 -18.90
N SER A 88 -6.20 15.78 -19.63
CA SER A 88 -6.49 15.79 -21.06
C SER A 88 -7.97 15.55 -21.30
N LYS A 89 -8.63 16.46 -22.02
CA LYS A 89 -10.03 16.37 -22.48
C LYS A 89 -10.06 16.53 -24.01
N GLY A 90 -9.72 15.47 -24.73
CA GLY A 90 -9.54 15.55 -26.19
C GLY A 90 -8.28 16.34 -26.54
N GLU A 91 -8.41 17.41 -27.34
CA GLU A 91 -7.29 18.27 -27.75
C GLU A 91 -6.87 19.29 -26.68
N GLN A 92 -7.68 19.48 -25.63
CA GLN A 92 -7.37 20.42 -24.56
C GLN A 92 -6.63 19.72 -23.42
N ASN A 93 -5.49 20.30 -23.03
CA ASN A 93 -4.71 19.89 -21.88
C ASN A 93 -4.65 21.03 -20.87
N THR A 94 -4.84 20.70 -19.59
CA THR A 94 -4.67 21.64 -18.48
C THR A 94 -3.78 21.04 -17.41
N ASP A 95 -2.81 21.80 -16.94
CA ASP A 95 -1.98 21.42 -15.82
C ASP A 95 -2.75 21.53 -14.50
N GLY A 96 -2.49 20.59 -13.60
CA GLY A 96 -3.00 20.59 -12.24
C GLY A 96 -1.86 20.35 -11.28
N GLU A 97 -1.84 21.12 -10.20
CA GLU A 97 -0.86 21.01 -9.13
C GLU A 97 -1.53 21.09 -7.77
N GLY A 98 -0.94 20.44 -6.76
CA GLY A 98 -1.44 20.49 -5.40
C GLY A 98 -0.39 20.07 -4.38
N THR A 99 -0.50 20.63 -3.18
CA THR A 99 0.35 20.26 -2.05
C THR A 99 -0.35 19.23 -1.18
N PHE A 100 0.36 18.16 -0.83
CA PHE A 100 -0.12 17.09 0.02
C PHE A 100 0.77 16.95 1.25
N ILE A 101 0.16 16.65 2.39
CA ILE A 101 0.87 16.37 3.64
C ILE A 101 0.52 14.95 4.07
N LEU A 102 1.52 14.10 4.19
CA LEU A 102 1.38 12.75 4.71
C LEU A 102 1.96 12.68 6.12
N ARG A 103 1.13 12.24 7.07
CA ARG A 103 1.61 11.81 8.38
C ARG A 103 1.70 10.29 8.38
N ILE A 104 2.91 9.77 8.52
CA ILE A 104 3.13 8.32 8.51
C ILE A 104 2.95 7.77 9.92
N HIS A 105 1.87 7.04 10.14
CA HIS A 105 1.68 6.21 11.32
C HIS A 105 2.16 4.79 11.01
N THR A 106 3.46 4.53 11.18
CA THR A 106 3.98 3.17 11.10
C THR A 106 3.61 2.42 12.37
N LYS A 107 2.94 1.28 12.26
CA LYS A 107 2.97 0.29 13.35
C LYS A 107 4.42 -0.20 13.49
N PRO A 108 4.93 -0.44 14.71
CA PRO A 108 6.21 -1.10 14.86
C PRO A 108 6.12 -2.46 14.16
N ILE A 109 7.04 -2.71 13.21
CA ILE A 109 7.26 -4.05 12.68
C ILE A 109 7.90 -4.79 13.85
N ASN A 110 7.11 -5.58 14.59
CA ASN A 110 7.68 -6.48 15.58
C ASN A 110 8.50 -7.51 14.79
N PRO A 111 9.84 -7.56 14.95
CA PRO A 111 10.56 -8.72 14.47
C PRO A 111 10.02 -9.89 15.31
N ILE A 112 9.34 -10.83 14.66
CA ILE A 112 9.05 -12.11 15.29
C ILE A 112 10.43 -12.71 15.55
N GLN A 113 10.86 -12.64 16.82
CA GLN A 113 12.00 -13.42 17.29
C GLN A 113 11.59 -14.89 17.17
N ASN A 114 12.20 -15.60 16.25
CA ASN A 114 12.33 -17.05 16.26
C ASN A 114 13.81 -17.39 16.05
#